data_AF-A0A0S7X0S0-F1
#
_entry.id   AF-A0A0S7X0S0-F1
#
_cell.length_a   1.000
_cell.length_b   1.000
_cell.length_c   1.000
_cell.angle_alpha   90.00
_cell.angle_beta   90.00
_cell.angle_gamma   90.00
#
_symmetry.space_group_name_H-M   'P 1'
#
loop_
_entity.id
_entity.type
_entity.pdbx_description
1 polymer ?
#
loop_
_entity_poly.entity_id
_entity_poly.type
_entity_poly.pdbx_seq_one_letter_code
_entity_poly.pdbx_strand_id
1 'polypeptide(L)' 'MSHIIKVYCAHCRALLYKYQKEGSGHLVKCYKERIVKDFTKGDLSCPRCQGLFAREAMIHGKPAHKIIQGKVFTKK' A
#
# COMPACT_ATOMS: atom_id res chain seq x y z
N MET A 1 6.84 -15.24 9.27
CA MET A 1 5.55 -14.97 9.93
C MET A 1 4.89 -13.74 9.29
N SER A 2 3.62 -13.83 8.89
CA SER A 2 2.88 -12.68 8.39
C SER A 2 2.43 -11.78 9.54
N HIS A 3 2.39 -10.47 9.33
CA HIS A 3 1.86 -9.51 10.29
C HIS A 3 1.10 -8.41 9.56
N ILE A 4 0.14 -7.78 10.24
CA ILE A 4 -0.57 -6.64 9.69
C ILE A 4 0.26 -5.39 9.92
N ILE A 5 0.41 -4.58 8.89
CA ILE A 5 1.00 -3.24 8.97
C ILE A 5 -0.03 -2.20 8.52
N LYS A 6 0.17 -0.97 8.97
CA LYS A 6 -0.53 0.22 8.48
C LYS A 6 0.35 0.94 7.48
N VAL A 7 -0.19 1.19 6.28
CA VAL A 7 0.47 1.91 5.20
C VAL A 7 -0.10 3.31 5.15
N TYR A 8 0.76 4.32 5.25
CA TYR A 8 0.38 5.73 5.31
C TYR A 8 0.95 6.51 4.13
N CYS A 9 0.24 7.55 3.71
CA CYS A 9 0.76 8.53 2.77
C CYS A 9 1.96 9.26 3.40
N ALA A 10 3.10 9.30 2.71
CA ALA A 10 4.30 10.00 3.20
C ALA A 10 4.12 11.52 3.29
N HIS A 11 3.30 12.09 2.42
CA HIS A 11 3.06 13.53 2.37
C HIS A 11 2.16 14.01 3.52
N CYS A 12 0.95 13.43 3.65
CA CYS A 12 -0.07 13.94 4.57
C CYS A 12 -0.41 13.00 5.74
N ARG A 13 0.28 11.85 5.85
CA ARG A 13 0.11 10.85 6.92
C ARG A 13 -1.28 10.21 7.01
N ALA A 14 -2.12 10.37 5.98
CA ALA A 14 -3.40 9.66 5.89
C ALA A 14 -3.16 8.15 5.83
N LEU A 15 -3.98 7.37 6.54
CA LEU A 15 -3.96 5.91 6.45
C LEU A 15 -4.52 5.49 5.08
N LEU A 16 -3.74 4.71 4.32
CA LEU A 16 -4.09 4.24 2.99
C LEU A 16 -4.58 2.80 3.04
N TYR A 17 -3.76 1.89 3.59
CA TYR A 17 -4.09 0.47 3.70
C TYR A 17 -3.79 -0.10 5.09
N LYS A 18 -4.56 -1.12 5.48
CA LYS A 18 -4.05 -2.20 6.33
C LYS A 18 -3.62 -3.35 5.43
N TYR A 19 -2.39 -3.81 5.56
CA TYR A 19 -1.81 -4.80 4.65
C TYR A 19 -1.18 -5.95 5.42
N GLN A 20 -1.49 -7.19 5.01
CA GLN A 20 -0.85 -8.38 5.55
C GLN A 20 0.52 -8.57 4.88
N LYS A 21 1.57 -8.16 5.59
CA LYS A 21 2.94 -8.21 5.10
C LYS A 21 3.62 -9.51 5.49
N GLU A 22 4.36 -10.06 4.55
CA GLU A 22 5.35 -11.12 4.79
C GLU A 22 6.77 -10.55 4.75
N GLY A 23 7.65 -11.14 5.56
CA GLY A 23 9.05 -10.75 5.69
C GLY A 23 9.29 -9.39 6.36
N SER A 24 10.55 -9.01 6.51
CA SER A 24 10.99 -7.79 7.21
C SER A 24 11.39 -6.63 6.27
N GLY A 25 11.59 -6.88 4.97
CA GLY A 25 12.08 -5.88 4.01
C GLY A 25 11.09 -4.74 3.71
N HIS A 26 11.53 -3.76 2.92
CA HIS A 26 10.71 -2.60 2.53
C HIS A 26 9.43 -2.98 1.77
N LEU A 27 8.40 -2.14 1.90
CA LEU A 27 7.15 -2.31 1.18
C LEU A 27 7.27 -1.76 -0.25
N VAL A 28 7.45 -2.65 -1.22
CA VAL A 28 7.61 -2.29 -2.65
C VAL A 28 6.32 -2.52 -3.46
N LYS A 29 5.44 -3.40 -2.97
CA LYS A 29 4.19 -3.81 -3.61
C LYS A 29 3.19 -4.29 -2.56
N CYS A 30 1.91 -4.13 -2.87
CA CYS A 30 0.81 -4.74 -2.13
C CYS A 30 0.01 -5.64 -3.07
N TYR A 31 0.01 -6.95 -2.84
CA TYR A 31 -0.90 -7.84 -3.57
C TYR A 31 -2.34 -7.53 -3.16
N LYS A 32 -3.26 -7.42 -4.13
CA LYS A 32 -4.66 -7.03 -3.83
C LYS A 32 -5.32 -7.99 -2.84
N GLU A 33 -5.06 -9.29 -2.99
CA GLU A 33 -5.56 -10.35 -2.10
C GLU A 33 -5.07 -10.23 -0.63
N ARG A 34 -4.02 -9.44 -0.36
CA ARG A 34 -3.44 -9.25 0.98
C ARG A 34 -3.76 -7.88 1.58
N ILE A 35 -4.56 -7.07 0.90
CA ILE A 35 -5.09 -5.81 1.45
C ILE A 35 -6.22 -6.18 2.40
N VAL A 36 -5.95 -6.05 3.70
CA VAL A 36 -6.92 -6.33 4.77
C VAL A 36 -8.01 -5.27 4.78
N LYS A 37 -7.63 -4.01 4.54
CA LYS A 37 -8.59 -2.91 4.42
C LYS A 37 -8.03 -1.81 3.54
N ASP A 38 -8.85 -1.35 2.60
CA ASP A 38 -8.62 -0.17 1.79
C ASP A 38 -9.34 1.04 2.42
N PHE A 39 -8.62 2.14 2.64
CA PHE A 39 -9.15 3.41 3.14
C PHE A 39 -9.19 4.49 2.05
N THR A 40 -8.92 4.12 0.80
CA THR A 40 -8.97 4.95 -0.39
C THR A 40 -10.28 4.72 -1.15
N LYS A 41 -10.42 5.34 -2.33
CA LYS A 41 -11.55 5.08 -3.24
C LYS A 41 -11.28 3.94 -4.23
N GLY A 42 -10.16 3.22 -4.07
CA GLY A 42 -9.69 2.23 -5.04
C GLY A 42 -9.01 2.86 -6.28
N ASP A 43 -8.78 4.17 -6.26
CA ASP A 43 -8.16 4.97 -7.34
C ASP A 43 -6.64 5.13 -7.18
N LEU A 44 -6.04 4.39 -6.24
CA LEU A 44 -4.61 4.43 -5.90
C LEU A 44 -4.10 5.83 -5.53
N SER A 45 -5.02 6.71 -5.12
CA SER A 45 -4.77 8.09 -4.76
C SER A 45 -5.05 8.28 -3.27
N CYS A 46 -4.26 9.15 -2.64
CA CYS A 46 -4.50 9.46 -1.24
C CYS A 46 -5.84 10.22 -1.09
N PRO A 47 -6.77 9.78 -0.22
CA PRO A 47 -8.07 10.44 -0.09
C PRO A 47 -7.97 11.88 0.47
N ARG A 48 -6.84 12.23 1.10
CA ARG A 48 -6.62 13.54 1.72
C ARG A 48 -5.87 14.52 0.82
N CYS A 49 -4.80 14.11 0.16
CA CYS A 49 -3.98 15.00 -0.67
C CYS A 49 -3.98 14.65 -2.16
N GLN A 50 -4.80 13.68 -2.57
CA GLN A 50 -5.02 13.24 -3.96
C GLN A 50 -3.77 12.74 -4.71
N GLY A 51 -2.61 12.71 -4.05
CA GLY A 51 -1.38 12.21 -4.63
C GLY A 51 -1.46 10.70 -4.88
N LEU A 52 -1.14 10.30 -6.10
CA LEU A 52 -0.91 8.89 -6.46
C LEU A 52 0.22 8.31 -5.61
N PHE A 53 -0.04 7.14 -5.01
CA PHE A 53 0.94 6.44 -4.17
C PHE A 53 1.31 5.06 -4.70
N ALA A 54 0.53 4.52 -5.62
CA ALA A 54 0.78 3.23 -6.26
C ALA A 54 0.26 3.25 -7.70
N ARG A 55 0.61 2.21 -8.45
CA ARG A 55 0.08 1.91 -9.77
C ARG A 55 -0.32 0.45 -9.87
N GLU A 56 -1.27 0.15 -10.75
CA GLU A 56 -1.62 -1.23 -11.08
C GLU A 56 -0.43 -1.97 -11.69
N ALA A 57 -0.28 -3.24 -11.32
CA ALA A 57 0.73 -4.13 -11.87
C ALA A 57 0.31 -5.61 -11.71
N MET A 58 0.81 -6.45 -12.61
CA MET A 58 0.81 -7.91 -12.42
C MET A 58 2.21 -8.34 -11.98
N ILE A 59 2.33 -9.02 -10.83
CA ILE A 59 3.61 -9.47 -10.28
C ILE A 59 3.50 -10.96 -9.94
N HIS A 60 4.31 -11.79 -10.60
CA HIS A 60 4.24 -13.25 -10.51
C HIS A 60 2.81 -13.79 -10.78
N GLY A 61 2.17 -13.26 -11.84
CA GLY A 61 0.83 -13.70 -12.23
C GLY A 61 -0.31 -13.26 -11.31
N LYS A 62 -0.05 -12.37 -10.33
CA LYS A 62 -1.07 -11.86 -9.40
C LYS A 62 -1.23 -10.35 -9.47
N PRO A 63 -2.47 -9.82 -9.35
CA PRO A 63 -2.70 -8.38 -9.33
C PRO A 63 -2.14 -7.75 -8.06
N ALA A 64 -1.45 -6.63 -8.23
CA ALA A 64 -0.78 -5.91 -7.17
C ALA A 64 -0.76 -4.40 -7.41
N HIS A 65 -0.77 -3.64 -6.32
CA HIS A 65 -0.47 -2.21 -6.33
C HIS A 65 1.04 -2.06 -6.14
N LYS A 66 1.78 -1.67 -7.19
CA LYS A 66 3.21 -1.37 -7.10
C LYS A 66 3.38 0.02 -6.52
N ILE A 67 4.06 0.11 -5.39
CA ILE A 67 4.23 1.36 -4.64
C ILE A 67 5.16 2.30 -5.43
N ILE A 68 4.78 3.57 -5.53
CA ILE A 68 5.64 4.63 -6.07
C ILE A 68 6.61 5.02 -4.97
N GLN A 69 7.91 5.03 -5.28
CA GLN A 69 8.97 5.28 -4.32
C GLN A 69 8.74 6.59 -3.56
N GLY A 70 8.91 6.56 -2.23
CA GLY A 70 8.77 7.72 -1.35
C GLY A 70 7.33 8.20 -1.11
N LYS A 71 6.31 7.60 -1.72
CA LYS A 71 4.91 8.03 -1.53
C LYS A 71 4.24 7.46 -0.27
N VAL A 72 4.80 6.42 0.32
CA VAL A 72 4.26 5.78 1.53
C VAL A 72 5.34 5.50 2.57
N PHE A 73 4.91 5.42 3.83
CA PHE A 73 5.68 4.78 4.90
C PHE A 73 4.79 3.80 5.66
N THR A 74 5.40 2.90 6.43
CA THR A 74 4.68 1.83 7.13
C THR A 74 4.94 1.87 8.62
N LYS A 75 3.93 1.52 9.41
CA LYS A 75 4.07 1.22 10.84
C LYS A 75 3.51 -0.16 11.12
N LYS A 76 4.11 -0.89 12.07
CA LYS A 76 3.50 -2.09 12.63
C LYS A 76 2.23 -1.72 13.41
#